data_AF-A0A1S9ZEB3-F1
#
_entry.id   AF-A0A1S9ZEB3-F1
#
_cell.length_a   1.000
_cell.length_b   1.000
_cell.length_c   1.000
_cell.angle_alpha   90.00
_cell.angle_beta   90.00
_cell.angle_gamma   90.00
#
_symmetry.space_group_name_H-M   'P 1'
#
loop_
_entity.id
_entity.type
_entity.pdbx_description
1 polymer ?
#
loop_
_entity_poly.entity_id
_entity_poly.type
_entity_poly.pdbx_seq_one_letter_code
_entity_poly.pdbx_strand_id
1 'polypeptide(L)'
;MITKKITVIDELRQIYPLKQLLVYLGVARATFYYHLKQLAKTDSHQAIKDTIQNIYHTHKGRYGYRRITLALKQLGFVINHKKSTAANARAWT
;
A
#
# COMPACT_ATOMS: atom_id res chain seq x y z
N MET A 1 8.65 13.56 2.66
CA MET A 1 8.43 15.01 2.42
C MET A 1 7.36 15.28 1.38
N ILE A 2 7.41 14.64 0.20
CA ILE A 2 6.46 14.92 -0.91
C ILE A 2 5.01 14.54 -0.53
N THR A 3 4.78 13.36 0.04
CA THR A 3 3.43 12.91 0.46
C THR A 3 2.72 13.89 1.39
N LYS A 4 3.43 14.45 2.39
CA LYS A 4 2.89 15.46 3.31
C LYS A 4 2.42 16.72 2.58
N LYS A 5 3.20 17.20 1.59
CA LYS A 5 2.80 18.34 0.75
C LYS A 5 1.52 18.05 -0.02
N ILE A 6 1.36 16.83 -0.54
CA ILE A 6 0.18 16.44 -1.33
C ILE A 6 -1.06 16.35 -0.45
N THR A 7 -0.95 15.80 0.75
CA THR A 7 -2.07 15.78 1.73
C THR A 7 -2.54 17.20 2.03
N VAL A 8 -1.61 18.13 2.33
CA VAL A 8 -1.94 19.54 2.59
C VAL A 8 -2.58 20.20 1.37
N ILE A 9 -2.08 19.95 0.16
CA ILE A 9 -2.69 20.49 -1.08
C ILE A 9 -4.10 19.93 -1.28
N ASP A 10 -4.32 18.64 -0.99
CA ASP A 10 -5.62 18.00 -1.17
C ASP A 10 -6.66 18.46 -0.14
N GLU A 11 -6.23 18.85 1.06
CA GLU A 11 -7.09 19.50 2.06
C GLU A 11 -7.44 20.94 1.64
N LEU A 12 -6.44 21.73 1.23
CA LEU A 12 -6.61 23.14 0.92
C LEU A 12 -7.30 23.43 -0.43
N ARG A 13 -7.37 22.44 -1.34
CA ARG A 13 -8.03 22.60 -2.65
C ARG A 13 -9.52 22.94 -2.57
N GLN A 14 -10.16 22.68 -1.43
CA GLN A 14 -11.58 22.97 -1.21
C GLN A 14 -11.84 24.47 -1.05
N ILE A 15 -10.81 25.21 -0.63
CA ILE A 15 -10.90 26.64 -0.28
C ILE A 15 -10.11 27.50 -1.28
N TYR A 16 -9.00 26.98 -1.81
CA TYR A 16 -8.10 27.71 -2.70
C TYR A 16 -7.92 27.04 -4.06
N PRO A 17 -7.70 27.82 -5.14
CA PRO A 17 -7.49 27.26 -6.47
C PRO A 17 -6.16 26.48 -6.53
N LEU A 18 -6.25 25.22 -6.98
CA LEU A 18 -5.13 24.27 -7.04
C LEU A 18 -3.87 24.83 -7.74
N LYS A 19 -4.04 25.66 -8.77
CA LYS A 19 -2.91 26.27 -9.51
C LYS A 19 -2.03 27.11 -8.58
N GLN A 20 -2.62 27.88 -7.67
CA GLN A 20 -1.87 28.73 -6.74
C GLN A 20 -1.14 27.87 -5.69
N LEU A 21 -1.81 26.84 -5.16
CA LEU A 21 -1.23 25.92 -4.18
C LEU A 21 0.00 25.18 -4.73
N LEU A 22 -0.07 24.72 -5.98
CA LEU A 22 1.05 24.03 -6.64
C LEU A 22 2.27 24.94 -6.83
N VAL A 23 2.05 26.21 -7.20
CA VAL A 23 3.12 27.20 -7.37
C VAL A 23 3.75 27.53 -6.02
N TYR A 24 2.95 27.79 -4.98
CA TYR A 24 3.45 28.14 -3.65
C TYR A 24 4.31 27.03 -3.03
N LEU A 25 3.91 25.77 -3.18
CA LEU A 25 4.62 24.61 -2.61
C LEU A 25 5.73 24.05 -3.52
N GLY A 26 5.88 24.60 -4.72
CA GLY A 26 6.86 24.19 -5.72
C GLY A 26 6.64 22.76 -6.23
N VAL A 27 5.38 22.34 -6.41
CA VAL A 27 5.03 20.98 -6.84
C VAL A 27 4.47 21.00 -8.25
N ALA A 28 5.05 20.19 -9.15
CA ALA A 28 4.50 20.04 -10.49
C ALA A 28 3.12 19.35 -10.46
N ARG A 29 2.22 19.77 -11.35
CA ARG A 29 0.86 19.20 -11.47
C ARG A 29 0.88 17.69 -11.69
N ALA A 30 1.80 17.20 -12.53
CA ALA A 30 1.96 15.76 -12.78
C ALA A 30 2.33 14.98 -11.51
N THR A 31 3.27 15.52 -10.71
CA THR A 31 3.68 14.94 -9.43
C THR A 31 2.51 14.87 -8.45
N PHE A 32 1.71 15.93 -8.35
CA PHE A 32 0.52 15.95 -7.50
C PHE A 32 -0.46 14.81 -7.86
N TYR A 33 -0.86 14.71 -9.13
CA TYR A 33 -1.80 13.66 -9.55
C TYR A 33 -1.22 12.25 -9.46
N TYR A 34 0.08 12.08 -9.74
CA TYR A 34 0.76 10.80 -9.57
C TYR A 34 0.63 10.30 -8.14
N HIS A 35 0.98 11.15 -7.16
CA HIS A 35 0.91 10.75 -5.77
C HIS A 35 -0.51 10.69 -5.22
N LEU A 36 -1.43 11.53 -5.69
CA LEU A 36 -2.85 11.43 -5.33
C LEU A 36 -3.41 10.06 -5.75
N LYS A 37 -3.05 9.58 -6.94
CA LYS A 37 -3.39 8.23 -7.39
C LYS A 37 -2.73 7.14 -6.53
N GLN A 38 -1.51 7.34 -6.06
CA GLN A 38 -0.83 6.39 -5.16
C GLN A 38 -1.47 6.37 -3.76
N LEU A 39 -1.92 7.52 -3.24
CA LEU A 39 -2.66 7.60 -1.97
C LEU A 39 -4.00 6.88 -2.04
N ALA A 40 -4.70 7.00 -3.16
CA ALA A 40 -5.95 6.27 -3.40
C ALA A 40 -5.73 4.76 -3.65
N LYS A 41 -4.49 4.34 -3.94
CA LYS A 41 -4.16 2.93 -4.16
C LYS A 41 -4.05 2.26 -2.79
N THR A 42 -5.07 1.50 -2.42
CA THR A 42 -5.01 0.57 -1.30
C THR A 42 -3.80 -0.34 -1.47
N ASP A 43 -2.91 -0.41 -0.47
CA ASP A 43 -1.73 -1.25 -0.53
C ASP A 43 -2.18 -2.71 -0.66
N SER A 44 -2.13 -3.25 -1.88
CA SER A 44 -2.46 -4.65 -2.18
C SER A 44 -1.56 -5.62 -1.41
N HIS A 45 -0.46 -5.15 -0.83
CA HIS A 45 0.45 -5.91 0.01
C HIS A 45 0.18 -5.78 1.49
N GLN A 46 -0.71 -4.88 1.92
CA GLN A 46 -0.98 -4.70 3.34
C GLN A 46 -1.50 -6.00 3.94
N ALA A 47 -2.49 -6.64 3.30
CA ALA A 47 -3.00 -7.95 3.73
C ALA A 47 -1.92 -9.04 3.78
N ILE A 48 -0.94 -9.03 2.87
CA ILE A 48 0.18 -9.99 2.87
C ILE A 48 1.14 -9.68 4.03
N LYS A 49 1.47 -8.41 4.24
CA LYS A 49 2.35 -7.96 5.33
C LYS A 49 1.73 -8.30 6.69
N ASP A 50 0.44 -8.03 6.85
CA ASP A 50 -0.31 -8.31 8.09
C ASP A 50 -0.35 -9.82 8.36
N THR A 51 -0.59 -10.64 7.34
CA THR A 51 -0.55 -12.10 7.50
C THR A 51 0.84 -12.65 7.79
N ILE A 52 1.90 -12.10 7.18
CA ILE A 52 3.29 -12.43 7.53
C ILE A 52 3.57 -12.12 9.00
N GLN A 53 3.19 -10.92 9.46
CA GLN A 53 3.37 -10.52 10.86
C GLN A 53 2.59 -11.46 11.78
N ASN A 54 1.33 -11.78 11.45
CA ASN A 54 0.52 -12.69 12.25
C ASN A 54 1.16 -14.09 12.36
N ILE A 55 1.63 -14.67 11.24
CA ILE A 55 2.33 -15.96 11.24
C ILE A 55 3.60 -15.88 12.10
N TYR A 56 4.38 -14.81 11.94
CA TYR A 56 5.61 -14.62 12.69
C TYR A 56 5.36 -14.55 14.21
N HIS A 57 4.36 -13.77 14.65
CA HIS A 57 3.99 -13.65 16.05
C HIS A 57 3.37 -14.92 16.62
N THR A 58 2.48 -15.58 15.87
CA THR A 58 1.85 -16.85 16.25
C THR A 58 2.91 -17.93 16.55
N HIS A 59 3.97 -17.98 15.74
CA HIS A 59 5.07 -18.93 15.93
C HIS A 59 6.22 -18.37 16.79
N LYS A 60 6.00 -17.26 17.50
CA LYS A 60 6.98 -16.62 18.41
C LYS A 60 8.35 -16.39 17.76
N GLY A 61 8.37 -16.03 16.48
CA GLY A 61 9.58 -15.80 15.69
C GLY A 61 10.39 -17.06 15.32
N ARG A 62 9.90 -18.27 15.61
CA ARG A 62 10.57 -19.52 15.22
C ARG A 62 10.47 -19.82 13.72
N TYR A 63 9.54 -19.17 13.03
CA TYR A 63 9.34 -19.34 11.60
C TYR A 63 10.14 -18.31 10.82
N GLY A 64 11.15 -18.78 10.09
CA GLY A 64 11.87 -17.97 9.10
C GLY A 64 11.17 -17.95 7.73
N TYR A 65 11.75 -17.22 6.79
CA TYR A 65 11.22 -16.95 5.44
C TYR A 65 10.58 -18.17 4.75
N ARG A 66 11.26 -19.32 4.76
CA ARG A 66 10.79 -20.53 4.06
C ARG A 66 9.50 -21.10 4.66
N ARG A 67 9.37 -21.07 5.99
CA ARG A 67 8.17 -21.55 6.69
C ARG A 67 7.01 -20.56 6.56
N ILE A 68 7.31 -19.26 6.62
CA ILE A 68 6.33 -18.20 6.38
C ILE A 68 5.76 -18.32 4.96
N THR A 69 6.61 -18.51 3.95
CA THR A 69 6.18 -18.69 2.56
C THR A 69 5.27 -19.91 2.38
N LEU A 70 5.59 -21.01 3.06
CA LEU A 70 4.75 -22.21 3.06
C LEU A 70 3.39 -21.97 3.71
N ALA A 71 3.36 -21.29 4.87
CA ALA A 71 2.12 -20.93 5.56
C ALA A 71 1.26 -19.97 4.71
N LEU A 72 1.86 -19.00 4.04
CA LEU A 72 1.15 -18.11 3.10
C LEU A 72 0.54 -18.88 1.93
N LYS A 73 1.28 -19.83 1.36
CA LYS A 73 0.78 -20.70 0.29
C LYS A 73 -0.37 -21.58 0.81
N GLN A 74 -0.26 -22.11 2.03
CA GLN A 74 -1.31 -22.87 2.69
C GLN A 74 -2.54 -22.02 3.00
N LEU A 75 -2.41 -20.71 3.19
CA LEU A 75 -3.53 -19.78 3.36
C LEU A 75 -4.17 -19.36 2.02
N GLY A 76 -3.62 -19.82 0.88
CA GLY A 76 -4.16 -19.52 -0.45
C GLY A 76 -3.63 -18.23 -1.06
N PHE A 77 -2.57 -17.62 -0.50
CA PHE A 77 -1.92 -16.47 -1.12
C PHE A 77 -1.05 -16.93 -2.30
N VAL A 78 -1.45 -16.57 -3.52
CA VAL A 78 -0.65 -16.77 -4.73
C VAL A 78 0.27 -15.58 -4.92
N ILE A 79 1.50 -15.68 -4.43
CA ILE A 79 2.53 -14.67 -4.67
C ILE A 79 3.09 -14.89 -6.08
N ASN A 80 2.57 -14.15 -7.06
CA ASN A 80 3.13 -14.17 -8.41
C ASN A 80 4.44 -13.37 -8.45
N HIS A 81 5.54 -14.03 -8.83
CA HIS A 81 6.90 -13.48 -8.86
C HIS A 81 7.07 -12.24 -9.77
N LYS A 82 6.11 -12.00 -10.70
CA LYS A 82 6.06 -10.81 -11.56
C LYS A 82 4.96 -9.79 -11.21
N LYS A 83 3.90 -10.21 -10.51
CA LYS A 83 2.77 -9.35 -10.16
C LYS A 83 2.35 -9.64 -8.73
N SER A 84 2.74 -8.75 -7.84
CA SER A 84 2.33 -8.79 -6.45
C SER A 84 0.82 -8.45 -6.39
N THR A 85 -0.03 -9.48 -6.40
CA THR A 85 -1.47 -9.32 -6.18
C THR A 85 -1.93 -10.54 -5.40
N ALA A 86 -2.33 -10.33 -4.15
CA ALA A 86 -2.90 -11.36 -3.31
C ALA A 86 -4.41 -11.46 -3.58
N ALA A 87 -4.82 -12.53 -4.24
CA ALA A 87 -6.20 -12.99 -4.19
C ALA A 87 -6.28 -14.18 -3.22
N ASN A 88 -7.14 -14.09 -2.20
CA ASN A 88 -7.40 -15.19 -1.28
C ASN A 88 -8.43 -16.13 -1.91
N ALA A 89 -7.99 -17.31 -2.35
CA ALA A 89 -8.83 -18.30 -3.01
C ALA A 89 -9.83 -19.02 -2.08
N ARG A 90 -9.79 -18.79 -0.76
CA ARG A 90 -10.61 -19.50 0.24
C ARG A 90 -11.86 -18.74 0.74
N ALA A 91 -12.14 -17.55 0.23
CA ALA A 91 -13.28 -16.74 0.68
C ALA A 91 -14.61 -16.99 -0.08
N TRP A 92 -14.71 -18.05 -0.90
CA TRP A 92 -15.87 -18.37 -1.74
C TRP A 92 -16.39 -19.81 -1.54
N THR A 93 -16.30 -20.32 -0.32
CA THR A 93 -16.96 -21.56 0.15
C THR A 93 -17.50 -21.30 1.54
#